data_AF-A0A529CNJ2-F1
#
_entry.id   AF-A0A529CNJ2-F1
#
_cell.length_a   1.000
_cell.length_b   1.000
_cell.length_c   1.000
_cell.angle_alpha   90.00
_cell.angle_beta   90.00
_cell.angle_gamma   90.00
#
_symmetry.space_group_name_H-M   'P 1'
#
loop_
_entity.id
_entity.type
_entity.pdbx_description
1 polymer ?
#
loop_
_entity_poly.entity_id
_entity_poly.type
_entity_poly.pdbx_seq_one_letter_code
_entity_poly.pdbx_strand_id
1 'polypeptide(L)'
;MQIWNQIGYPHQFTMGMDKAGHEWIVVVVKGTFDFPATPGGPVRKSAEQVPLVMADTQTGEPGYSATLWETDFAFRKPRCDVIANGCAYAPGGRPAERVPVGIKVGNWSKLFEVVGTREWRAIGPVFSATAPQPFLKLPISYDVAWGGVDRLDPEDKLPASYKYNPVGTGWSRARNQRLIPGLRLPNTQAVGEDIRSPFGDYKPMSFGPMGRGWPGRIEYGGTYDDNWTANIFPFLPPDFDERYFQMAPPDQQIELPRGGEEVVLVNLTPEGRVSFRLSSTALPMTLFKGRQKAYEADIFPDTVLLDPEKRRFSLVWRVSQRIERTILDFSECWVGPPTESMLRARATGRTFIRASGRAPQDETEGA
;
A
#
# COMPACT_ATOMS: atom_id res chain seq x y z
N MET A 1 13.31 23.90 2.93
CA MET A 1 12.55 24.12 1.67
C MET A 1 11.14 24.59 2.01
N GLN A 2 10.68 25.71 1.43
CA GLN A 2 9.28 26.15 1.54
C GLN A 2 8.42 25.42 0.50
N ILE A 3 7.26 24.87 0.90
CA ILE A 3 6.32 24.23 -0.04
C ILE A 3 5.07 25.09 -0.18
N TRP A 4 4.72 25.44 -1.41
CA TRP A 4 3.50 26.16 -1.77
C TRP A 4 2.49 25.21 -2.38
N ASN A 5 1.55 24.78 -1.54
CA ASN A 5 0.51 23.84 -1.92
C ASN A 5 -0.77 24.59 -2.34
N GLN A 6 -1.08 24.54 -3.64
CA GLN A 6 -2.27 25.18 -4.22
C GLN A 6 -3.50 24.27 -4.23
N ILE A 7 -3.29 22.96 -4.17
CA ILE A 7 -4.36 21.96 -4.28
C ILE A 7 -4.86 21.48 -2.92
N GLY A 8 -4.16 21.77 -1.83
CA GLY A 8 -4.54 21.42 -0.47
C GLY A 8 -4.47 19.93 -0.17
N TYR A 9 -3.50 19.23 -0.74
CA TYR A 9 -3.18 17.82 -0.43
C TYR A 9 -2.07 17.73 0.62
N PRO A 10 -2.14 16.83 1.61
CA PRO A 10 -1.01 16.50 2.48
C PRO A 10 0.28 16.28 1.69
N HIS A 11 1.38 16.84 2.17
CA HIS A 11 2.67 16.76 1.52
C HIS A 11 3.78 16.82 2.56
N GLN A 12 4.91 16.21 2.22
CA GLN A 12 6.13 16.26 3.01
C GLN A 12 7.32 15.93 2.12
N PHE A 13 8.54 16.24 2.56
CA PHE A 13 9.75 15.78 1.91
C PHE A 13 10.67 15.02 2.87
N THR A 14 11.48 14.13 2.30
CA THR A 14 12.53 13.36 3.00
C THR A 14 13.77 13.26 2.10
N MET A 15 14.79 12.55 2.58
CA MET A 15 15.96 12.17 1.80
C MET A 15 15.93 10.68 1.47
N GLY A 16 16.39 10.33 0.27
CA GLY A 16 16.70 8.97 -0.13
C GLY A 16 18.15 8.89 -0.60
N MET A 17 18.72 7.69 -0.59
CA MET A 17 20.05 7.42 -1.11
C MET A 17 19.95 6.32 -2.17
N ASP A 18 20.61 6.52 -3.31
CA ASP A 18 20.72 5.47 -4.32
C ASP A 18 21.91 4.54 -4.04
N LYS A 19 21.99 3.43 -4.78
CA LYS A 19 23.10 2.47 -4.63
C LYS A 19 24.48 2.99 -5.02
N ALA A 20 24.56 4.15 -5.67
CA ALA A 20 25.82 4.84 -5.94
C ALA A 20 26.21 5.81 -4.81
N GLY A 21 25.45 5.84 -3.71
CA GLY A 21 25.68 6.70 -2.57
C GLY A 21 25.26 8.16 -2.80
N HIS A 22 24.54 8.47 -3.89
CA HIS A 22 24.04 9.83 -4.09
C HIS A 22 22.80 10.06 -3.26
N GLU A 23 22.72 11.23 -2.66
CA GLU A 23 21.55 11.69 -1.94
C GLU A 23 20.52 12.34 -2.87
N TRP A 24 19.25 12.18 -2.52
CA TRP A 24 18.12 12.68 -3.28
C TRP A 24 17.10 13.29 -2.34
N ILE A 25 16.57 14.46 -2.68
CA ILE A 25 15.36 14.97 -2.04
C ILE A 25 14.17 14.21 -2.63
N VAL A 26 13.25 13.76 -1.78
CA VAL A 26 12.04 13.05 -2.16
C VAL A 26 10.85 13.84 -1.64
N VAL A 27 10.05 14.40 -2.54
CA VAL A 27 8.82 15.12 -2.18
C VAL A 27 7.62 14.23 -2.47
N VAL A 28 6.77 14.07 -1.45
CA VAL A 28 5.59 13.21 -1.47
C VAL A 28 4.35 14.07 -1.33
N VAL A 29 3.34 13.78 -2.14
CA VAL A 29 2.02 14.42 -2.06
C VAL A 29 0.96 13.33 -2.05
N LYS A 30 -0.04 13.44 -1.18
CA LYS A 30 -1.15 12.48 -1.08
C LYS A 30 -2.48 13.19 -1.19
N GLY A 31 -3.28 12.81 -2.18
CA GLY A 31 -4.62 13.33 -2.39
C GLY A 31 -5.65 12.25 -2.08
N THR A 32 -6.72 12.62 -1.36
CA THR A 32 -7.84 11.72 -1.01
C THR A 32 -9.11 12.15 -1.75
N PHE A 33 -9.82 11.16 -2.28
CA PHE A 33 -11.04 11.31 -3.07
C PHE A 33 -12.11 10.36 -2.55
N ASP A 34 -13.36 10.82 -2.59
CA ASP A 34 -14.50 9.99 -2.19
C ASP A 34 -15.03 9.20 -3.40
N PHE A 35 -15.52 7.99 -3.14
CA PHE A 35 -16.33 7.26 -4.11
C PHE A 35 -17.58 8.08 -4.43
N PRO A 36 -18.08 8.05 -5.67
CA PRO A 36 -19.29 8.78 -5.99
C PRO A 36 -20.48 8.23 -5.21
N ALA A 37 -21.40 9.12 -4.84
CA ALA A 37 -22.66 8.77 -4.18
C ALA A 37 -23.60 7.99 -5.11
N THR A 38 -23.49 8.21 -6.42
CA THR A 38 -24.27 7.51 -7.45
C THR A 38 -23.35 6.68 -8.35
N PRO A 39 -23.79 5.49 -8.80
CA PRO A 39 -23.01 4.67 -9.73
C PRO A 39 -22.62 5.45 -10.99
N GLY A 40 -21.32 5.42 -11.36
CA GLY A 40 -20.81 6.15 -12.52
C GLY A 40 -20.68 7.67 -12.35
N GLY A 41 -21.00 8.22 -11.17
CA GLY A 41 -20.80 9.63 -10.87
C GLY A 41 -19.31 10.04 -10.85
N PRO A 42 -19.01 11.34 -10.89
CA PRO A 42 -17.63 11.82 -10.84
C PRO A 42 -17.04 11.62 -9.44
N VAL A 43 -15.78 11.21 -9.38
CA VAL A 43 -14.99 11.27 -8.15
C VAL A 43 -14.74 12.72 -7.76
N ARG A 44 -14.76 13.01 -6.45
CA ARG A 44 -14.51 14.35 -5.92
C ARG A 44 -13.41 14.27 -4.88
N LYS A 45 -12.61 15.34 -4.80
CA LYS A 45 -11.67 15.53 -3.69
C LYS A 45 -12.46 15.44 -2.38
N SER A 46 -11.97 14.61 -1.46
CA SER A 46 -12.59 14.45 -0.15
C SER A 46 -12.46 15.73 0.67
N ALA A 47 -13.51 16.07 1.43
CA ALA A 47 -13.49 17.20 2.35
C ALA A 47 -12.40 17.01 3.43
N GLU A 48 -12.15 15.77 3.83
CA GLU A 48 -11.10 15.39 4.77
C GLU A 48 -9.99 14.65 4.03
N GLN A 49 -8.77 15.19 4.08
CA GLN A 49 -7.62 14.54 3.47
C GLN A 49 -6.96 13.58 4.47
N VAL A 50 -6.70 12.34 4.03
CA VAL A 50 -5.98 11.36 4.85
C VAL A 50 -4.51 11.79 5.01
N PRO A 51 -3.97 11.82 6.22
CA PRO A 51 -2.56 12.11 6.45
C PRO A 51 -1.61 11.17 5.70
N LEU A 52 -0.37 11.62 5.52
CA LEU A 52 0.72 10.76 5.07
C LEU A 52 0.98 9.68 6.11
N VAL A 53 1.20 8.45 5.66
CA VAL A 53 1.63 7.34 6.49
C VAL A 53 3.14 7.49 6.71
N MET A 54 3.53 7.96 7.90
CA MET A 54 4.93 8.24 8.22
C MET A 54 5.75 6.96 8.41
N ALA A 55 5.13 5.92 8.99
CA ALA A 55 5.72 4.60 9.22
C ALA A 55 4.68 3.51 8.96
N ASP A 56 5.15 2.30 8.63
CA ASP A 56 4.30 1.16 8.35
C ASP A 56 3.32 0.92 9.52
N THR A 57 2.03 0.89 9.20
CA THR A 57 0.94 0.55 10.13
C THR A 57 0.55 -0.91 9.94
N GLN A 58 0.02 -1.53 10.99
CA GLN A 58 -0.18 -2.97 11.07
C GLN A 58 -1.63 -3.27 11.43
N THR A 59 -2.16 -4.42 11.00
CA THR A 59 -3.50 -4.88 11.36
C THR A 59 -3.58 -5.34 12.82
N GLY A 60 -2.44 -5.70 13.42
CA GLY A 60 -2.29 -6.05 14.83
C GLY A 60 -0.87 -5.75 15.32
N GLU A 61 -0.23 -6.72 15.95
CA GLU A 61 1.13 -6.56 16.50
C GLU A 61 2.18 -6.47 15.38
N PRO A 62 3.08 -5.45 15.39
CA PRO A 62 4.14 -5.33 14.40
C PRO A 62 5.06 -6.54 14.35
N GLY A 63 5.35 -7.02 13.14
CA GLY A 63 6.17 -8.22 12.91
C GLY A 63 5.41 -9.55 13.03
N TYR A 64 4.19 -9.54 13.59
CA TYR A 64 3.36 -10.73 13.76
C TYR A 64 1.97 -10.64 13.09
N SER A 65 1.68 -9.51 12.46
CA SER A 65 0.46 -9.24 11.71
C SER A 65 0.78 -8.63 10.36
N ALA A 66 -0.22 -8.59 9.47
CA ALA A 66 -0.07 -8.00 8.15
C ALA A 66 0.10 -6.48 8.22
N THR A 67 0.91 -5.94 7.30
CA THR A 67 0.97 -4.50 7.05
C THR A 67 -0.41 -4.03 6.58
N LEU A 68 -0.97 -3.02 7.25
CA LEU A 68 -2.19 -2.36 6.84
C LEU A 68 -1.85 -1.31 5.77
N TRP A 69 -1.09 -0.28 6.13
CA TRP A 69 -0.55 0.71 5.20
C TRP A 69 0.95 0.80 5.36
N GLU A 70 1.68 0.65 4.26
CA GLU A 70 3.12 0.93 4.23
C GLU A 70 3.36 2.45 4.21
N THR A 71 4.54 2.87 4.68
CA THR A 71 4.99 4.26 4.61
C THR A 71 4.84 4.86 3.21
N ASP A 72 4.34 6.09 3.15
CA ASP A 72 4.26 6.87 1.91
C ASP A 72 5.67 7.36 1.48
N PHE A 73 6.74 7.07 2.25
CA PHE A 73 8.10 7.60 2.10
C PHE A 73 9.11 6.69 1.37
N ALA A 74 8.64 5.68 0.62
CA ALA A 74 9.49 4.90 -0.31
C ALA A 74 10.41 5.78 -1.17
N PHE A 75 11.61 5.36 -1.59
CA PHE A 75 12.48 6.27 -2.36
C PHE A 75 11.95 6.49 -3.78
N ARG A 76 11.82 5.42 -4.55
CA ARG A 76 11.28 5.43 -5.92
C ARG A 76 10.53 4.15 -6.20
N LYS A 77 9.47 4.27 -6.97
CA LYS A 77 8.61 3.18 -7.39
C LYS A 77 8.58 3.12 -8.92
N PRO A 78 9.10 2.06 -9.55
CA PRO A 78 9.09 1.95 -11.01
C PRO A 78 7.69 1.71 -11.59
N ARG A 79 6.72 1.30 -10.77
CA ARG A 79 5.34 0.97 -11.17
C ARG A 79 4.34 1.51 -10.15
N CYS A 80 3.09 1.66 -10.55
CA CYS A 80 2.05 2.05 -9.60
C CYS A 80 1.54 0.85 -8.81
N ASP A 81 1.64 0.91 -7.48
CA ASP A 81 1.07 -0.09 -6.57
C ASP A 81 -0.44 0.10 -6.43
N VAL A 82 -1.25 -0.96 -6.58
CA VAL A 82 -2.68 -0.95 -6.24
C VAL A 82 -2.91 -1.76 -4.96
N ILE A 83 -3.25 -1.06 -3.88
CA ILE A 83 -3.45 -1.64 -2.55
C ILE A 83 -4.88 -1.37 -2.08
N ALA A 84 -5.50 -2.35 -1.43
CA ALA A 84 -6.76 -2.18 -0.75
C ALA A 84 -6.79 -2.91 0.59
N ASN A 85 -7.41 -2.29 1.59
CA ASN A 85 -7.71 -2.91 2.88
C ASN A 85 -9.19 -2.72 3.19
N GLY A 86 -9.84 -3.76 3.69
CA GLY A 86 -11.27 -3.72 3.97
C GLY A 86 -11.86 -5.10 4.19
N CYS A 87 -13.13 -5.24 3.86
CA CYS A 87 -13.89 -6.48 4.06
C CYS A 87 -14.56 -6.96 2.78
N ALA A 88 -14.79 -8.27 2.71
CA ALA A 88 -15.77 -8.86 1.83
C ALA A 88 -17.17 -8.68 2.41
N TYR A 89 -18.12 -8.26 1.57
CA TYR A 89 -19.53 -8.12 1.92
C TYR A 89 -20.37 -9.14 1.16
N ALA A 90 -21.25 -9.83 1.88
CA ALA A 90 -22.14 -10.80 1.27
C ALA A 90 -23.17 -10.11 0.36
N PRO A 91 -23.36 -10.60 -0.88
CA PRO A 91 -24.22 -9.95 -1.87
C PRO A 91 -25.66 -9.75 -1.38
N GLY A 92 -26.20 -8.54 -1.60
CA GLY A 92 -27.59 -8.20 -1.25
C GLY A 92 -27.89 -8.24 0.25
N GLY A 93 -26.87 -8.19 1.11
CA GLY A 93 -27.03 -8.22 2.56
C GLY A 93 -27.55 -9.56 3.10
N ARG A 94 -27.39 -10.66 2.34
CA ARG A 94 -27.79 -12.00 2.75
C ARG A 94 -26.56 -12.81 3.14
N PRO A 95 -26.57 -13.53 4.27
CA PRO A 95 -25.43 -14.36 4.65
C PRO A 95 -25.06 -15.34 3.54
N ALA A 96 -23.77 -15.40 3.20
CA ALA A 96 -23.24 -16.27 2.16
C ALA A 96 -22.04 -17.05 2.71
N GLU A 97 -21.87 -18.29 2.25
CA GLU A 97 -20.72 -19.12 2.61
C GLU A 97 -19.46 -18.75 1.81
N ARG A 98 -19.64 -18.21 0.60
CA ARG A 98 -18.60 -17.86 -0.35
C ARG A 98 -18.97 -16.56 -1.06
N VAL A 99 -18.00 -15.66 -1.18
CA VAL A 99 -18.18 -14.35 -1.81
C VAL A 99 -16.96 -14.07 -2.69
N PRO A 100 -17.11 -13.96 -4.02
CA PRO A 100 -16.03 -13.49 -4.88
C PRO A 100 -15.81 -11.99 -4.65
N VAL A 101 -14.57 -11.57 -4.48
CA VAL A 101 -14.18 -10.17 -4.29
C VAL A 101 -13.16 -9.75 -5.34
N GLY A 102 -13.31 -8.54 -5.87
CA GLY A 102 -12.48 -8.11 -6.99
C GLY A 102 -12.27 -6.60 -7.07
N ILE A 103 -11.12 -6.24 -7.62
CA ILE A 103 -10.75 -4.86 -7.95
C ILE A 103 -10.34 -4.84 -9.42
N LYS A 104 -10.83 -3.86 -10.16
CA LYS A 104 -10.37 -3.49 -11.50
C LYS A 104 -9.91 -2.03 -11.48
N VAL A 105 -8.79 -1.74 -12.15
CA VAL A 105 -8.31 -0.39 -12.45
C VAL A 105 -7.82 -0.37 -13.89
N GLY A 106 -8.59 0.23 -14.79
CA GLY A 106 -8.29 0.24 -16.22
C GLY A 106 -8.27 -1.19 -16.80
N ASN A 107 -7.13 -1.61 -17.35
CA ASN A 107 -6.95 -2.96 -17.92
C ASN A 107 -6.52 -4.01 -16.90
N TRP A 108 -6.18 -3.59 -15.68
CA TRP A 108 -5.76 -4.48 -14.62
C TRP A 108 -6.95 -4.93 -13.77
N SER A 109 -6.95 -6.19 -13.34
CA SER A 109 -7.91 -6.70 -12.35
C SER A 109 -7.34 -7.84 -11.53
N LYS A 110 -7.76 -7.94 -10.27
CA LYS A 110 -7.51 -9.08 -9.38
C LYS A 110 -8.81 -9.52 -8.72
N LEU A 111 -9.04 -10.83 -8.71
CA LEU A 111 -10.24 -11.49 -8.20
C LEU A 111 -9.82 -12.72 -7.38
N PHE A 112 -10.45 -12.91 -6.22
CA PHE A 112 -10.31 -14.13 -5.41
C PHE A 112 -11.60 -14.37 -4.61
N GLU A 113 -11.68 -15.50 -3.92
CA GLU A 113 -12.84 -15.86 -3.11
C GLU A 113 -12.58 -15.62 -1.63
N VAL A 114 -13.59 -15.08 -0.95
CA VAL A 114 -13.68 -15.09 0.50
C VAL A 114 -14.67 -16.17 0.93
N VAL A 115 -14.19 -17.09 1.75
CA VAL A 115 -14.93 -18.25 2.25
C VAL A 115 -15.15 -18.06 3.75
N GLY A 116 -16.33 -18.45 4.21
CA GLY A 116 -16.72 -18.45 5.61
C GLY A 116 -15.71 -19.12 6.53
N THR A 117 -15.76 -18.80 7.83
CA THR A 117 -14.87 -19.39 8.83
C THR A 117 -14.99 -20.92 8.80
N ARG A 118 -13.84 -21.57 8.78
CA ARG A 118 -13.66 -23.03 8.72
C ARG A 118 -12.51 -23.45 9.61
N GLU A 119 -12.52 -24.71 10.01
CA GLU A 119 -11.44 -25.35 10.76
C GLU A 119 -11.07 -26.68 10.12
N TRP A 120 -9.84 -27.13 10.34
CA TRP A 120 -9.39 -28.45 9.96
C TRP A 120 -10.05 -29.51 10.86
N ARG A 121 -10.52 -30.59 10.24
CA ARG A 121 -10.95 -31.83 10.88
C ARG A 121 -10.12 -32.98 10.35
N ALA A 122 -9.96 -34.01 11.17
CA ALA A 122 -9.32 -35.25 10.76
C ALA A 122 -10.37 -36.37 10.70
N ILE A 123 -10.36 -37.13 9.60
CA ILE A 123 -11.10 -38.37 9.42
C ILE A 123 -10.05 -39.45 9.14
N GLY A 124 -9.60 -40.13 10.18
CA GLY A 124 -8.42 -41.00 10.10
C GLY A 124 -7.18 -40.21 9.65
N PRO A 125 -6.45 -40.65 8.61
CA PRO A 125 -5.27 -39.94 8.10
C PRO A 125 -5.60 -38.77 7.16
N VAL A 126 -6.89 -38.54 6.85
CA VAL A 126 -7.32 -37.53 5.88
C VAL A 126 -7.78 -36.27 6.60
N PHE A 127 -7.30 -35.11 6.15
CA PHE A 127 -7.79 -33.81 6.59
C PHE A 127 -8.93 -33.33 5.70
N SER A 128 -9.95 -32.74 6.32
CA SER A 128 -11.05 -32.06 5.64
C SER A 128 -11.36 -30.74 6.33
N ALA A 129 -11.94 -29.80 5.58
CA ALA A 129 -12.47 -28.57 6.15
C ALA A 129 -13.88 -28.81 6.69
N THR A 130 -14.27 -28.11 7.76
CA THR A 130 -15.69 -27.96 8.11
C THR A 130 -16.45 -27.24 6.99
N ALA A 131 -17.79 -27.36 6.98
CA ALA A 131 -18.62 -26.50 6.14
C ALA A 131 -18.33 -25.01 6.46
N PRO A 132 -18.27 -24.13 5.44
CA PRO A 132 -18.05 -22.71 5.70
C PRO A 132 -19.24 -22.12 6.46
N GLN A 133 -18.96 -21.36 7.53
CA GLN A 133 -20.01 -20.62 8.22
C GLN A 133 -20.48 -19.44 7.35
N PRO A 134 -21.80 -19.29 7.07
CA PRO A 134 -22.31 -18.12 6.37
C PRO A 134 -21.94 -16.82 7.08
N PHE A 135 -21.57 -15.79 6.32
CA PHE A 135 -21.18 -14.49 6.86
C PHE A 135 -21.86 -13.35 6.10
N LEU A 136 -21.99 -12.19 6.76
CA LEU A 136 -22.37 -10.93 6.13
C LEU A 136 -21.16 -10.09 5.75
N LYS A 137 -20.13 -10.15 6.58
CA LYS A 137 -18.90 -9.37 6.45
C LYS A 137 -17.72 -10.15 7.00
N LEU A 138 -16.63 -10.24 6.25
CA LEU A 138 -15.35 -10.81 6.71
C LEU A 138 -14.17 -9.94 6.26
N PRO A 139 -13.13 -9.76 7.09
CA PRO A 139 -11.96 -8.99 6.71
C PRO A 139 -11.20 -9.65 5.57
N ILE A 140 -10.52 -8.84 4.77
CA ILE A 140 -9.53 -9.26 3.78
C ILE A 140 -8.18 -8.73 4.23
N SER A 141 -7.26 -9.65 4.52
CA SER A 141 -5.89 -9.34 4.92
C SER A 141 -5.01 -10.56 4.69
N TYR A 142 -3.69 -10.37 4.66
CA TYR A 142 -2.76 -11.50 4.75
C TYR A 142 -2.88 -12.27 6.07
N ASP A 143 -3.42 -11.67 7.15
CA ASP A 143 -3.69 -12.35 8.44
C ASP A 143 -4.66 -13.53 8.31
N VAL A 144 -5.60 -13.43 7.36
CA VAL A 144 -6.64 -14.44 7.11
C VAL A 144 -6.43 -15.18 5.80
N ALA A 145 -5.28 -14.97 5.15
CA ALA A 145 -4.87 -15.68 3.95
C ALA A 145 -4.03 -16.92 4.30
N TRP A 146 -3.87 -17.82 3.33
CA TRP A 146 -3.05 -19.01 3.50
C TRP A 146 -1.64 -18.68 4.01
N GLY A 147 -1.14 -19.47 4.95
CA GLY A 147 0.23 -19.38 5.46
C GLY A 147 0.28 -19.50 6.98
N GLY A 148 1.17 -18.75 7.60
CA GLY A 148 1.34 -18.67 9.06
C GLY A 148 2.58 -19.36 9.59
N VAL A 149 2.79 -19.23 10.90
CA VAL A 149 3.79 -19.98 11.67
C VAL A 149 3.11 -21.18 12.32
N ASP A 150 3.68 -22.37 12.16
CA ASP A 150 3.17 -23.63 12.72
C ASP A 150 3.50 -23.74 14.21
N ARG A 151 2.75 -22.99 15.03
CA ARG A 151 2.90 -22.91 16.50
C ARG A 151 2.09 -23.94 17.28
N LEU A 152 1.67 -25.04 16.63
CA LEU A 152 0.80 -26.04 17.25
C LEU A 152 1.51 -26.82 18.37
N ASP A 153 2.81 -27.05 18.24
CA ASP A 153 3.62 -27.69 19.27
C ASP A 153 4.26 -26.63 20.18
N PRO A 154 3.84 -26.49 21.45
CA PRO A 154 4.37 -25.46 22.35
C PRO A 154 5.83 -25.69 22.74
N GLU A 155 6.36 -26.90 22.57
CA GLU A 155 7.77 -27.22 22.87
C GLU A 155 8.72 -26.87 21.71
N ASP A 156 8.17 -26.59 20.51
CA ASP A 156 8.95 -26.19 19.35
C ASP A 156 9.42 -24.74 19.47
N LYS A 157 10.66 -24.55 19.92
CA LYS A 157 11.27 -23.22 20.09
C LYS A 157 11.51 -22.49 18.76
N LEU A 158 11.55 -23.20 17.64
CA LEU A 158 11.77 -22.64 16.30
C LEU A 158 10.73 -23.19 15.32
N PRO A 159 9.46 -22.79 15.49
CA PRO A 159 8.39 -23.24 14.60
C PRO A 159 8.67 -22.74 13.18
N ALA A 160 8.42 -23.61 12.20
CA ALA A 160 8.53 -23.21 10.80
C ALA A 160 7.42 -22.24 10.45
N SER A 161 7.71 -21.46 9.43
CA SER A 161 6.81 -20.49 8.87
C SER A 161 6.61 -20.75 7.39
N TYR A 162 5.40 -20.53 6.91
CA TYR A 162 5.11 -20.53 5.49
C TYR A 162 5.73 -19.29 4.83
N LYS A 163 6.79 -19.52 4.04
CA LYS A 163 7.67 -18.46 3.52
C LYS A 163 6.95 -17.32 2.79
N TYR A 164 5.86 -17.58 2.06
CA TYR A 164 5.19 -16.56 1.26
C TYR A 164 4.18 -15.70 2.05
N ASN A 165 3.81 -16.12 3.26
CA ASN A 165 2.94 -15.35 4.14
C ASN A 165 3.09 -15.85 5.59
N PRO A 166 4.13 -15.41 6.31
CA PRO A 166 4.41 -15.87 7.67
C PRO A 166 3.36 -15.46 8.70
N VAL A 167 2.53 -14.45 8.40
CA VAL A 167 1.48 -13.92 9.31
C VAL A 167 0.10 -14.51 9.03
N GLY A 168 -0.02 -15.40 8.02
CA GLY A 168 -1.28 -16.02 7.63
C GLY A 168 -1.77 -17.12 8.56
N THR A 169 -2.67 -17.95 8.05
CA THR A 169 -3.26 -19.05 8.81
C THR A 169 -3.56 -20.29 7.95
N GLY A 170 -3.73 -21.43 8.60
CA GLY A 170 -4.15 -22.70 8.01
C GLY A 170 -3.06 -23.62 7.48
N TRP A 171 -1.80 -23.18 7.42
CA TRP A 171 -0.65 -24.04 7.09
C TRP A 171 -0.06 -24.70 8.34
N SER A 172 0.37 -25.96 8.24
CA SER A 172 1.11 -26.67 9.28
C SER A 172 2.02 -27.74 8.66
N ARG A 173 2.99 -28.27 9.42
CA ARG A 173 3.86 -29.37 8.99
C ARG A 173 3.26 -30.73 9.32
N ALA A 174 3.53 -31.73 8.48
CA ALA A 174 3.06 -33.11 8.69
C ALA A 174 3.43 -33.69 10.07
N ARG A 175 4.57 -33.30 10.64
CA ARG A 175 4.98 -33.73 11.99
C ARG A 175 3.99 -33.33 13.10
N ASN A 176 3.22 -32.27 12.89
CA ASN A 176 2.22 -31.76 13.82
C ASN A 176 0.80 -32.29 13.53
N GLN A 177 0.64 -33.30 12.66
CA GLN A 177 -0.66 -33.81 12.20
C GLN A 177 -1.71 -34.03 13.30
N ARG A 178 -1.29 -34.53 14.47
CA ARG A 178 -2.18 -34.83 15.61
C ARG A 178 -2.77 -33.58 16.28
N LEU A 179 -2.14 -32.42 16.07
CA LEU A 179 -2.49 -31.13 16.66
C LEU A 179 -3.26 -30.22 15.68
N ILE A 180 -3.36 -30.60 14.40
CA ILE A 180 -4.01 -29.81 13.36
C ILE A 180 -5.54 -29.69 13.53
N PRO A 181 -6.30 -30.70 14.00
CA PRO A 181 -7.74 -30.55 14.17
C PRO A 181 -8.10 -29.35 15.05
N GLY A 182 -8.98 -28.47 14.56
CA GLY A 182 -9.32 -27.20 15.19
C GLY A 182 -8.48 -26.00 14.75
N LEU A 183 -7.36 -26.21 14.03
CA LEU A 183 -6.63 -25.13 13.38
C LEU A 183 -7.54 -24.44 12.35
N ARG A 184 -7.62 -23.12 12.42
CA ARG A 184 -8.41 -22.29 11.52
C ARG A 184 -7.89 -22.37 10.08
N LEU A 185 -8.79 -22.51 9.12
CA LEU A 185 -8.46 -22.33 7.70
C LEU A 185 -8.47 -20.84 7.34
N PRO A 186 -7.73 -20.43 6.30
CA PRO A 186 -7.84 -19.08 5.79
C PRO A 186 -9.24 -18.80 5.24
N ASN A 187 -9.60 -17.53 5.28
CA ASN A 187 -10.83 -17.02 4.68
C ASN A 187 -10.64 -16.64 3.22
N THR A 188 -9.42 -16.49 2.72
CA THR A 188 -9.18 -16.13 1.31
C THR A 188 -8.49 -17.25 0.55
N GLN A 189 -8.91 -17.47 -0.71
CA GLN A 189 -8.33 -18.47 -1.61
C GLN A 189 -8.45 -18.04 -3.07
N ALA A 190 -7.61 -18.59 -3.95
CA ALA A 190 -7.71 -18.31 -5.39
C ALA A 190 -9.03 -18.83 -5.97
N VAL A 191 -9.52 -18.18 -7.02
CA VAL A 191 -10.69 -18.70 -7.76
C VAL A 191 -10.35 -20.05 -8.37
N GLY A 192 -11.16 -21.07 -8.09
CA GLY A 192 -10.98 -22.42 -8.63
C GLY A 192 -9.91 -23.25 -7.92
N GLU A 193 -9.29 -22.73 -6.85
CA GLU A 193 -8.30 -23.45 -6.03
C GLU A 193 -8.81 -23.57 -4.59
N ASP A 194 -9.55 -24.65 -4.31
CA ASP A 194 -9.94 -24.95 -2.94
C ASP A 194 -8.74 -25.42 -2.11
N ILE A 195 -8.64 -24.89 -0.90
CA ILE A 195 -7.66 -25.31 0.10
C ILE A 195 -8.13 -26.62 0.74
N ARG A 196 -7.43 -27.71 0.42
CA ARG A 196 -7.84 -29.10 0.75
C ARG A 196 -6.86 -29.83 1.67
N SER A 197 -5.67 -29.29 1.87
CA SER A 197 -4.65 -29.88 2.74
C SER A 197 -3.97 -28.81 3.61
N PRO A 198 -3.71 -29.08 4.90
CA PRO A 198 -2.89 -28.20 5.75
C PRO A 198 -1.41 -28.16 5.32
N PHE A 199 -1.00 -29.07 4.43
CA PHE A 199 0.38 -29.23 3.95
C PHE A 199 0.60 -28.67 2.54
N GLY A 200 -0.40 -28.00 1.96
CA GLY A 200 -0.36 -27.52 0.58
C GLY A 200 0.58 -26.33 0.35
N ASP A 201 0.68 -25.93 -0.92
CA ASP A 201 1.45 -24.78 -1.39
C ASP A 201 0.51 -23.79 -2.10
N TYR A 202 -0.50 -23.31 -1.37
CA TYR A 202 -1.50 -22.40 -1.92
C TYR A 202 -0.98 -20.96 -1.94
N LYS A 203 -1.41 -20.18 -2.94
CA LYS A 203 -1.05 -18.76 -3.00
C LYS A 203 -1.88 -17.95 -1.99
N PRO A 204 -1.23 -17.19 -1.08
CA PRO A 204 -1.95 -16.28 -0.17
C PRO A 204 -2.70 -15.20 -0.97
N MET A 205 -4.00 -15.04 -0.72
CA MET A 205 -4.83 -14.06 -1.42
C MET A 205 -5.19 -12.87 -0.54
N SER A 206 -4.77 -11.67 -0.97
CA SER A 206 -5.09 -10.40 -0.34
C SER A 206 -4.96 -9.28 -1.39
N PHE A 207 -5.44 -8.08 -1.05
CA PHE A 207 -5.15 -6.84 -1.78
C PHE A 207 -4.17 -5.93 -1.02
N GLY A 208 -3.77 -6.31 0.19
CA GLY A 208 -2.89 -5.52 1.06
C GLY A 208 -1.42 -5.53 0.63
N PRO A 209 -0.56 -4.74 1.31
CA PRO A 209 0.89 -4.73 1.11
C PRO A 209 1.54 -6.09 1.42
N MET A 210 2.50 -6.51 0.60
CA MET A 210 3.34 -7.68 0.87
C MET A 210 4.50 -7.29 1.80
N GLY A 211 4.84 -8.15 2.77
CA GLY A 211 5.94 -7.90 3.70
C GLY A 211 7.30 -7.77 3.01
N ARG A 212 8.14 -6.83 3.47
CA ARG A 212 9.50 -6.59 2.93
C ARG A 212 10.41 -7.81 2.97
N GLY A 213 10.28 -8.62 4.01
CA GLY A 213 11.06 -9.84 4.23
C GLY A 213 10.52 -11.08 3.50
N TRP A 214 9.47 -10.94 2.69
CA TRP A 214 8.84 -12.09 2.03
C TRP A 214 9.47 -12.34 0.65
N PRO A 215 9.49 -13.59 0.18
CA PRO A 215 9.93 -13.91 -1.17
C PRO A 215 9.12 -13.17 -2.24
N GLY A 216 9.80 -12.68 -3.26
CA GLY A 216 9.27 -11.78 -4.28
C GLY A 216 9.52 -10.29 -3.99
N ARG A 217 10.10 -9.98 -2.82
CA ARG A 217 10.48 -8.63 -2.42
C ARG A 217 11.84 -8.57 -1.74
N ILE A 218 12.12 -9.49 -0.81
CA ILE A 218 13.39 -9.51 -0.07
C ILE A 218 14.61 -9.65 -0.98
N GLU A 219 14.46 -10.34 -2.11
CA GLU A 219 15.52 -10.55 -3.10
C GLU A 219 16.00 -9.24 -3.74
N TYR A 220 15.16 -8.20 -3.76
CA TYR A 220 15.54 -6.87 -4.24
C TYR A 220 16.27 -6.02 -3.19
N GLY A 221 16.29 -6.46 -1.92
CA GLY A 221 17.02 -5.79 -0.84
C GLY A 221 18.54 -5.84 -1.01
N GLY A 222 19.05 -6.72 -1.87
CA GLY A 222 20.47 -6.95 -2.10
C GLY A 222 21.12 -7.84 -1.05
N THR A 223 22.40 -8.13 -1.24
CA THR A 223 23.16 -9.07 -0.42
C THR A 223 23.97 -8.34 0.67
N TYR A 224 23.70 -8.65 1.94
CA TYR A 224 24.39 -8.09 3.12
C TYR A 224 25.27 -9.17 3.79
N ASP A 225 26.42 -9.45 3.19
CA ASP A 225 27.39 -10.45 3.66
C ASP A 225 28.62 -9.80 4.34
N ASP A 226 29.63 -10.60 4.66
CA ASP A 226 30.89 -10.13 5.26
C ASP A 226 31.64 -9.15 4.34
N ASN A 227 31.54 -9.32 3.03
CA ASN A 227 32.14 -8.39 2.07
C ASN A 227 31.40 -7.04 2.07
N TRP A 228 30.07 -7.04 2.13
CA TRP A 228 29.30 -5.81 2.34
C TRP A 228 29.74 -5.09 3.62
N THR A 229 29.85 -5.83 4.72
CA THR A 229 30.28 -5.30 6.03
C THR A 229 31.67 -4.68 5.97
N ALA A 230 32.63 -5.35 5.32
CA ALA A 230 34.02 -4.91 5.29
C ALA A 230 34.29 -3.78 4.27
N ASN A 231 33.59 -3.77 3.13
CA ASN A 231 34.01 -2.98 1.97
C ASN A 231 32.93 -2.04 1.40
N ILE A 232 31.65 -2.19 1.77
CA ILE A 232 30.52 -1.47 1.15
C ILE A 232 29.76 -0.60 2.17
N PHE A 233 29.65 -1.06 3.42
CA PHE A 233 29.07 -0.29 4.51
C PHE A 233 29.66 1.13 4.56
N PRO A 234 28.84 2.19 4.70
CA PRO A 234 27.41 2.21 5.02
C PRO A 234 26.45 2.27 3.81
N PHE A 235 26.93 2.02 2.59
CA PHE A 235 26.11 2.14 1.39
C PHE A 235 25.24 0.89 1.13
N LEU A 236 24.22 1.05 0.27
CA LEU A 236 23.41 -0.08 -0.19
C LEU A 236 24.27 -1.09 -0.98
N PRO A 237 23.94 -2.39 -0.93
CA PRO A 237 24.58 -3.40 -1.76
C PRO A 237 24.52 -3.06 -3.27
N PRO A 238 25.53 -3.45 -4.07
CA PRO A 238 25.55 -3.19 -5.52
C PRO A 238 24.38 -3.83 -6.29
N ASP A 239 23.88 -4.94 -5.76
CA ASP A 239 22.73 -5.71 -6.26
C ASP A 239 21.38 -5.24 -5.69
N PHE A 240 21.35 -4.16 -4.88
CA PHE A 240 20.10 -3.53 -4.47
C PHE A 240 19.31 -3.07 -5.69
N ASP A 241 18.01 -3.37 -5.69
CA ASP A 241 17.08 -3.03 -6.74
C ASP A 241 15.91 -2.22 -6.17
N GLU A 242 15.61 -1.07 -6.78
CA GLU A 242 14.55 -0.17 -6.31
C GLU A 242 13.15 -0.82 -6.36
N ARG A 243 12.97 -1.95 -7.04
CA ARG A 243 11.75 -2.79 -6.92
C ARG A 243 11.47 -3.21 -5.47
N TYR A 244 12.46 -3.21 -4.58
CA TYR A 244 12.27 -3.40 -3.13
C TYR A 244 11.26 -2.41 -2.52
N PHE A 245 11.14 -1.21 -3.11
CA PHE A 245 10.20 -0.18 -2.67
C PHE A 245 8.75 -0.39 -3.15
N GLN A 246 8.48 -1.33 -4.08
CA GLN A 246 7.11 -1.72 -4.42
C GLN A 246 6.52 -2.51 -3.24
N MET A 247 5.38 -2.04 -2.72
CA MET A 247 4.68 -2.76 -1.65
C MET A 247 3.65 -3.75 -2.19
N ALA A 248 3.17 -3.54 -3.41
CA ALA A 248 2.23 -4.46 -4.04
C ALA A 248 2.97 -5.68 -4.59
N PRO A 249 2.40 -6.89 -4.48
CA PRO A 249 2.93 -8.04 -5.21
C PRO A 249 2.92 -7.78 -6.73
N PRO A 250 3.75 -8.49 -7.54
CA PRO A 250 3.86 -8.23 -8.98
C PRO A 250 2.52 -8.25 -9.74
N ASP A 251 1.55 -9.04 -9.28
CA ASP A 251 0.21 -9.13 -9.86
C ASP A 251 -0.73 -7.95 -9.49
N GLN A 252 -0.26 -6.98 -8.72
CA GLN A 252 -0.97 -5.77 -8.28
C GLN A 252 -0.22 -4.47 -8.66
N GLN A 253 0.73 -4.57 -9.59
CA GLN A 253 1.51 -3.43 -10.08
C GLN A 253 1.06 -3.04 -11.49
N ILE A 254 0.64 -1.79 -11.67
CA ILE A 254 0.12 -1.26 -12.94
C ILE A 254 1.05 -0.18 -13.51
N GLU A 255 0.77 0.26 -14.74
CA GLU A 255 1.35 1.49 -15.26
C GLU A 255 0.81 2.70 -14.49
N LEU A 256 1.59 3.79 -14.39
CA LEU A 256 1.14 5.00 -13.69
C LEU A 256 -0.19 5.50 -14.29
N PRO A 257 -1.30 5.53 -13.53
CA PRO A 257 -2.59 5.89 -14.06
C PRO A 257 -2.56 7.35 -14.51
N ARG A 258 -3.15 7.63 -15.67
CA ARG A 258 -3.19 8.96 -16.30
C ARG A 258 -4.52 9.68 -16.06
N GLY A 259 -5.56 8.93 -15.69
CA GLY A 259 -6.93 9.39 -15.61
C GLY A 259 -7.80 8.75 -16.69
N GLY A 260 -9.10 8.63 -16.39
CA GLY A 260 -10.09 7.98 -17.25
C GLY A 260 -10.20 6.47 -17.05
N GLU A 261 -9.27 5.84 -16.31
CA GLU A 261 -9.34 4.42 -15.97
C GLU A 261 -10.64 4.12 -15.22
N GLU A 262 -11.33 3.07 -15.65
CA GLU A 262 -12.48 2.53 -14.92
C GLU A 262 -11.99 1.79 -13.68
N VAL A 263 -12.51 2.19 -12.51
CA VAL A 263 -12.33 1.50 -11.25
C VAL A 263 -13.62 0.75 -10.93
N VAL A 264 -13.50 -0.55 -10.66
CA VAL A 264 -14.63 -1.40 -10.23
C VAL A 264 -14.23 -2.16 -8.98
N LEU A 265 -15.09 -2.10 -7.96
CA LEU A 265 -14.99 -2.90 -6.75
C LEU A 265 -16.19 -3.85 -6.69
N VAL A 266 -15.93 -5.13 -6.47
CA VAL A 266 -16.96 -6.17 -6.37
C VAL A 266 -16.92 -6.78 -4.97
N ASN A 267 -18.06 -6.71 -4.27
CA ASN A 267 -18.29 -7.22 -2.92
C ASN A 267 -17.30 -6.70 -1.88
N LEU A 268 -16.74 -5.51 -2.10
CA LEU A 268 -15.86 -4.80 -1.16
C LEU A 268 -16.57 -3.66 -0.42
N THR A 269 -17.85 -3.45 -0.71
CA THR A 269 -18.73 -2.50 -0.02
C THR A 269 -20.12 -3.14 0.15
N PRO A 270 -20.98 -2.61 1.04
CA PRO A 270 -22.32 -3.15 1.26
C PRO A 270 -23.20 -3.19 0.00
N GLU A 271 -22.96 -2.31 -0.98
CA GLU A 271 -23.73 -2.26 -2.23
C GLU A 271 -23.39 -3.38 -3.21
N GLY A 272 -22.35 -4.19 -2.93
CA GLY A 272 -21.93 -5.32 -3.76
C GLY A 272 -21.18 -4.94 -5.04
N ARG A 273 -21.46 -3.79 -5.64
CA ARG A 273 -20.68 -3.27 -6.78
C ARG A 273 -20.59 -1.76 -6.74
N VAL A 274 -19.36 -1.23 -6.78
CA VAL A 274 -19.08 0.19 -6.96
C VAL A 274 -18.24 0.37 -8.22
N SER A 275 -18.61 1.34 -9.06
CA SER A 275 -17.84 1.68 -10.25
C SER A 275 -17.79 3.18 -10.50
N PHE A 276 -16.61 3.66 -10.87
CA PHE A 276 -16.35 5.06 -11.21
C PHE A 276 -15.15 5.16 -12.15
N ARG A 277 -14.85 6.37 -12.64
CA ARG A 277 -13.63 6.63 -13.41
C ARG A 277 -12.71 7.56 -12.66
N LEU A 278 -11.40 7.32 -12.75
CA LEU A 278 -10.41 8.26 -12.24
C LEU A 278 -10.52 9.58 -13.03
N SER A 279 -10.48 10.71 -12.34
CA SER A 279 -10.21 12.00 -12.99
C SER A 279 -8.76 12.04 -13.48
N SER A 280 -8.39 13.09 -14.23
CA SER A 280 -6.99 13.34 -14.56
C SER A 280 -6.15 13.29 -13.27
N THR A 281 -5.11 12.46 -13.28
CA THR A 281 -4.23 12.22 -12.13
C THR A 281 -2.93 13.00 -12.25
N ALA A 282 -2.72 13.74 -13.34
CA ALA A 282 -1.55 14.59 -13.52
C ALA A 282 -1.49 15.66 -12.43
N LEU A 283 -0.35 15.74 -11.74
CA LEU A 283 -0.07 16.73 -10.72
C LEU A 283 1.12 17.60 -11.17
N PRO A 284 0.90 18.87 -11.52
CA PRO A 284 1.99 19.78 -11.82
C PRO A 284 2.84 20.00 -10.56
N MET A 285 4.16 19.77 -10.67
CA MET A 285 5.11 20.07 -9.60
C MET A 285 6.35 20.78 -10.15
N THR A 286 6.82 21.77 -9.39
CA THR A 286 8.06 22.49 -9.69
C THR A 286 8.95 22.53 -8.45
N LEU A 287 10.22 22.16 -8.57
CA LEU A 287 11.22 22.33 -7.51
C LEU A 287 12.25 23.37 -7.95
N PHE A 288 12.72 24.14 -6.97
CA PHE A 288 13.64 25.24 -7.23
C PHE A 288 14.90 25.15 -6.39
N LYS A 289 16.03 25.48 -7.03
CA LYS A 289 17.31 25.78 -6.38
C LYS A 289 17.56 27.29 -6.49
N GLY A 290 17.17 28.04 -5.46
CA GLY A 290 17.11 29.50 -5.52
C GLY A 290 16.16 29.98 -6.63
N ARG A 291 16.70 30.69 -7.64
CA ARG A 291 15.90 31.18 -8.78
C ARG A 291 15.72 30.13 -9.88
N GLN A 292 16.60 29.14 -9.97
CA GLN A 292 16.57 28.12 -11.02
C GLN A 292 15.48 27.08 -10.77
N LYS A 293 14.76 26.70 -11.82
CA LYS A 293 13.92 25.51 -11.83
C LYS A 293 14.83 24.28 -11.86
N ALA A 294 14.91 23.57 -10.75
CA ALA A 294 15.63 22.30 -10.66
C ALA A 294 14.81 21.15 -11.27
N TYR A 295 13.48 21.28 -11.24
CA TYR A 295 12.55 20.32 -11.84
C TYR A 295 11.21 21.00 -12.15
N GLU A 296 10.58 20.62 -13.24
CA GLU A 296 9.21 21.03 -13.61
C GLU A 296 8.58 19.96 -14.49
N ALA A 297 7.50 19.33 -14.02
CA ALA A 297 6.76 18.35 -14.81
C ALA A 297 5.36 18.09 -14.22
N ASP A 298 4.49 17.51 -15.04
CA ASP A 298 3.31 16.80 -14.58
C ASP A 298 3.71 15.39 -14.14
N ILE A 299 3.52 15.09 -12.86
CA ILE A 299 3.79 13.76 -12.31
C ILE A 299 2.51 12.97 -12.11
N PHE A 300 2.64 11.65 -12.12
CA PHE A 300 1.55 10.69 -12.02
C PHE A 300 1.74 9.84 -10.77
N PRO A 301 0.66 9.36 -10.15
CA PRO A 301 0.78 8.71 -8.86
C PRO A 301 1.39 7.31 -9.03
N ASP A 302 2.29 6.97 -8.11
CA ASP A 302 2.94 5.65 -8.05
C ASP A 302 2.24 4.69 -7.08
N THR A 303 1.15 5.13 -6.47
CA THR A 303 0.38 4.34 -5.52
C THR A 303 -1.10 4.75 -5.55
N VAL A 304 -1.99 3.75 -5.66
CA VAL A 304 -3.43 3.85 -5.45
C VAL A 304 -3.79 3.07 -4.19
N LEU A 305 -4.32 3.77 -3.19
CA LEU A 305 -4.78 3.19 -1.92
C LEU A 305 -6.30 3.22 -1.88
N LEU A 306 -6.95 2.06 -1.84
CA LEU A 306 -8.40 1.93 -1.75
C LEU A 306 -8.79 1.61 -0.30
N ASP A 307 -9.66 2.42 0.29
CA ASP A 307 -10.25 2.23 1.61
C ASP A 307 -11.79 2.11 1.45
N PRO A 308 -12.28 0.95 1.00
CA PRO A 308 -13.69 0.76 0.66
C PRO A 308 -14.62 0.93 1.86
N GLU A 309 -14.13 0.61 3.07
CA GLU A 309 -14.85 0.78 4.33
C GLU A 309 -15.23 2.24 4.58
N LYS A 310 -14.32 3.17 4.25
CA LYS A 310 -14.58 4.61 4.34
C LYS A 310 -15.02 5.23 3.02
N ARG A 311 -15.34 4.40 2.01
CA ARG A 311 -15.76 4.79 0.65
C ARG A 311 -14.85 5.85 0.03
N ARG A 312 -13.54 5.69 0.17
CA ARG A 312 -12.55 6.65 -0.34
C ARG A 312 -11.34 5.95 -0.93
N PHE A 313 -10.57 6.70 -1.69
CA PHE A 313 -9.26 6.28 -2.16
C PHE A 313 -8.26 7.43 -2.08
N SER A 314 -6.98 7.08 -2.01
CA SER A 314 -5.88 8.03 -2.09
C SER A 314 -4.98 7.73 -3.27
N LEU A 315 -4.43 8.80 -3.84
CA LEU A 315 -3.36 8.77 -4.83
C LEU A 315 -2.11 9.36 -4.17
N VAL A 316 -0.96 8.71 -4.34
CA VAL A 316 0.33 9.20 -3.85
C VAL A 316 1.22 9.52 -5.04
N TRP A 317 1.71 10.76 -5.08
CA TRP A 317 2.67 11.23 -6.05
C TRP A 317 4.02 11.45 -5.41
N ARG A 318 5.06 11.25 -6.22
CA ARG A 318 6.44 11.32 -5.77
C ARG A 318 7.34 11.95 -6.81
N VAL A 319 8.18 12.87 -6.36
CA VAL A 319 9.31 13.40 -7.12
C VAL A 319 10.57 13.13 -6.34
N SER A 320 11.62 12.69 -7.04
CA SER A 320 12.96 12.66 -6.51
C SER A 320 13.89 13.53 -7.35
N GLN A 321 14.74 14.31 -6.70
CA GLN A 321 15.77 15.12 -7.37
C GLN A 321 17.12 15.02 -6.67
N ARG A 322 18.19 14.96 -7.46
CA ARG A 322 19.53 14.71 -6.93
C ARG A 322 20.01 15.91 -6.13
N ILE A 323 20.54 15.62 -4.94
CA ILE A 323 21.28 16.57 -4.13
C ILE A 323 22.72 16.52 -4.61
N GLU A 324 23.22 17.66 -5.08
CA GLU A 324 24.61 17.77 -5.58
C GLU A 324 25.57 18.24 -4.49
N ARG A 325 25.11 19.12 -3.59
CA ARG A 325 25.92 19.67 -2.51
C ARG A 325 25.21 19.59 -1.17
N THR A 326 24.02 20.18 -1.06
CA THR A 326 23.23 20.13 0.18
C THR A 326 21.74 20.18 -0.09
N ILE A 327 20.94 19.54 0.78
CA ILE A 327 19.48 19.64 0.72
C ILE A 327 18.98 21.09 0.82
N LEU A 328 19.75 21.97 1.48
CA LEU A 328 19.41 23.37 1.65
C LEU A 328 19.40 24.15 0.32
N ASP A 329 20.01 23.61 -0.74
CA ASP A 329 19.95 24.20 -2.08
C ASP A 329 18.52 24.25 -2.60
N PHE A 330 17.66 23.31 -2.19
CA PHE A 330 16.24 23.31 -2.54
C PHE A 330 15.47 24.33 -1.70
N SER A 331 15.28 25.51 -2.29
CA SER A 331 14.66 26.64 -1.60
C SER A 331 13.13 26.52 -1.54
N GLU A 332 12.52 26.03 -2.63
CA GLU A 332 11.07 26.12 -2.83
C GLU A 332 10.54 24.95 -3.65
N CYS A 333 9.31 24.52 -3.36
CA CYS A 333 8.54 23.58 -4.18
C CYS A 333 7.10 24.07 -4.37
N TRP A 334 6.61 24.04 -5.61
CA TRP A 334 5.21 24.31 -5.95
C TRP A 334 4.48 23.00 -6.19
N VAL A 335 3.35 22.82 -5.50
CA VAL A 335 2.46 21.66 -5.66
C VAL A 335 1.13 22.15 -6.24
N GLY A 336 0.87 21.75 -7.48
CA GLY A 336 -0.23 22.23 -8.31
C GLY A 336 0.16 23.40 -9.21
N PRO A 337 -0.78 23.83 -10.09
CA PRO A 337 -0.53 24.93 -11.02
C PRO A 337 -0.25 26.23 -10.26
N PRO A 338 0.76 27.03 -10.68
CA PRO A 338 1.08 28.27 -10.02
C PRO A 338 -0.02 29.32 -10.24
N THR A 339 -0.22 30.18 -9.24
CA THR A 339 -1.08 31.36 -9.39
C THR A 339 -0.37 32.47 -10.15
N GLU A 340 -1.11 33.39 -10.77
CA GLU A 340 -0.53 34.57 -11.43
C GLU A 340 0.35 35.40 -10.49
N SER A 341 -0.03 35.50 -9.22
CA SER A 341 0.75 36.22 -8.21
C SER A 341 2.09 35.53 -7.91
N MET A 342 2.14 34.20 -7.88
CA MET A 342 3.39 33.45 -7.74
C MET A 342 4.32 33.68 -8.93
N LEU A 343 3.77 33.62 -10.15
CA LEU A 343 4.50 33.88 -11.39
C LEU A 343 5.06 35.31 -11.40
N ARG A 344 4.24 36.31 -11.07
CA ARG A 344 4.62 37.73 -11.03
C ARG A 344 5.69 38.00 -9.97
N ALA A 345 5.55 37.45 -8.77
CA ALA A 345 6.54 37.60 -7.70
C ALA A 345 7.90 37.09 -8.18
N ARG A 346 7.93 35.89 -8.77
CA ARG A 346 9.16 35.28 -9.28
C ARG A 346 9.80 36.09 -10.43
N ALA A 347 8.98 36.52 -11.39
CA ALA A 347 9.42 37.33 -12.53
C ALA A 347 10.01 38.68 -12.11
N THR A 348 9.45 39.30 -11.07
CA THR A 348 9.92 40.60 -10.54
C THR A 348 10.99 40.49 -9.46
N GLY A 349 11.45 39.28 -9.14
CA GLY A 349 12.47 39.07 -8.10
C GLY A 349 11.96 39.29 -6.68
N ARG A 350 10.64 39.34 -6.48
CA ARG A 350 10.01 39.55 -5.18
C ARG A 350 9.67 38.22 -4.51
N THR A 351 9.71 38.19 -3.19
CA THR A 351 9.20 37.06 -2.40
C THR A 351 7.69 36.97 -2.55
N PHE A 352 7.18 35.78 -2.91
CA PHE A 352 5.74 35.55 -2.87
C PHE A 352 5.28 35.46 -1.41
N ILE A 353 4.27 36.27 -1.06
CA ILE A 353 3.62 36.23 0.24
C ILE A 353 2.18 35.81 -0.02
N ARG A 354 1.77 34.67 0.54
CA ARG A 354 0.36 34.25 0.51
C ARG A 354 -0.41 35.17 1.44
N ALA A 355 -1.43 35.87 0.92
CA ALA A 355 -2.36 36.59 1.78
C ALA A 355 -2.95 35.59 2.78
N SER A 356 -2.68 35.77 4.07
CA SER A 356 -3.03 34.84 5.13
C SER A 356 -4.55 34.69 5.20
N GLY A 357 -5.06 33.52 4.82
CA GLY A 357 -6.43 33.11 5.08
C GLY A 357 -6.62 32.38 6.41
N ARG A 358 -5.69 32.53 7.37
CA ARG A 358 -5.79 32.10 8.78
C ARG A 358 -4.64 32.70 9.58
N ALA A 359 -4.95 33.23 10.77
CA ALA A 359 -3.97 33.75 11.73
C ALA A 359 -3.05 32.62 12.25
N PRO A 360 -1.82 32.94 12.71
CA PRO A 360 -1.01 31.98 13.46
C PRO A 360 -1.80 31.55 14.70
N GLN A 361 -1.95 30.24 14.91
CA GLN A 361 -2.26 29.76 16.25
C GLN A 361 -0.99 29.94 17.06
N ASP A 362 -1.05 30.81 18.06
CA ASP A 362 0.00 30.90 19.07
C ASP A 362 0.25 29.50 19.63
N GLU A 363 1.50 29.03 19.48
CA GLU A 363 2.03 27.93 20.25
C GLU A 363 1.90 28.32 21.72
N THR A 364 0.87 27.80 22.37
CA THR A 364 0.79 27.83 23.82
C THR A 364 1.79 26.81 24.32
N GLU A 365 2.93 27.30 24.81
CA GLU A 365 3.83 26.54 25.68
C GLU A 365 3.00 25.96 26.84
N GLY A 366 2.83 24.64 26.82
CA GLY A 366 2.31 23.86 27.94
C GLY A 366 3.49 23.28 28.70
N ALA A 367 3.63 23.72 29.95
CA ALA A 367 4.58 23.28 30.96
C ALA A 367 4.50 21.79 31.31
#